data_AF-A0A7Y2G554-F1
#
_entry.id   AF-A0A7Y2G554-F1
#
_cell.length_a   1.000
_cell.length_b   1.000
_cell.length_c   1.000
_cell.angle_alpha   90.00
_cell.angle_beta   90.00
_cell.angle_gamma   90.00
#
_symmetry.space_group_name_H-M   'P 1'
#
loop_
_entity.id
_entity.type
_entity.pdbx_description
1 polymer ?
#
loop_
_entity_poly.entity_id
_entity_poly.type
_entity_poly.pdbx_seq_one_letter_code
_entity_poly.pdbx_strand_id
1 'polypeptide(L)'
;MRIIISLLIFLAGIGSIGYSYIGSFVSLAGDVEKTAAAGDDTGAVMQVINFVLRGEAPQLMGFLYAGMLLIAIAVVNMIVTRPKSDDQ
;
A
#
# COMPACT_ATOMS: atom_id res chain seq x y z
N MET A 1 8.53 -2.19 -26.04
CA MET A 1 8.11 -3.22 -25.05
C MET A 1 8.57 -2.90 -23.62
N ARG A 2 9.83 -2.53 -23.38
CA ARG A 2 10.34 -2.17 -22.03
C ARG A 2 9.63 -1.01 -21.32
N ILE A 3 9.33 0.09 -22.02
CA ILE A 3 8.59 1.22 -21.44
C ILE A 3 7.22 0.77 -20.91
N ILE A 4 6.53 -0.09 -21.66
CA ILE A 4 5.23 -0.66 -21.26
C ILE A 4 5.41 -1.52 -20.01
N ILE A 5 6.47 -2.33 -19.92
CA ILE A 5 6.78 -3.14 -18.73
C ILE A 5 7.05 -2.25 -17.51
N SER A 6 7.89 -1.21 -17.64
CA SER A 6 8.14 -0.26 -16.54
C SER A 6 6.86 0.43 -16.09
N LEU A 7 5.98 0.80 -17.02
CA LEU A 7 4.69 1.42 -16.71
C LEU A 7 3.76 0.46 -15.97
N LEU A 8 3.71 -0.80 -16.38
CA LEU A 8 2.94 -1.85 -15.69
C LEU A 8 3.46 -2.10 -14.27
N ILE A 9 4.78 -2.16 -14.08
CA ILE A 9 5.40 -2.32 -12.75
C ILE A 9 5.08 -1.11 -11.86
N PHE A 10 5.14 0.10 -12.42
CA PHE A 10 4.79 1.32 -11.71
C PHE A 10 3.32 1.32 -11.28
N LEU A 11 2.40 0.95 -12.18
CA LEU A 11 0.97 0.80 -11.87
C LEU A 11 0.71 -0.29 -10.83
N ALA A 12 1.43 -1.42 -10.89
CA ALA A 12 1.35 -2.46 -9.87
C ALA A 12 1.84 -1.97 -8.50
N GLY A 13 2.87 -1.14 -8.48
CA GLY A 13 3.34 -0.49 -7.26
C GLY A 13 2.31 0.45 -6.64
N ILE A 14 1.70 1.33 -7.45
CA ILE A 14 0.60 2.19 -7.02
C ILE A 14 -0.59 1.37 -6.53
N GLY A 15 -0.96 0.33 -7.28
CA GLY A 15 -2.06 -0.58 -6.92
C GLY A 15 -1.81 -1.28 -5.59
N SER A 16 -0.57 -1.70 -5.31
CA SER A 16 -0.19 -2.31 -4.04
C SER A 16 -0.28 -1.33 -2.87
N ILE A 17 0.10 -0.06 -3.07
CA ILE A 17 -0.07 0.98 -2.07
C ILE A 17 -1.57 1.24 -1.82
N GLY A 18 -2.37 1.39 -2.89
CA GLY A 18 -3.82 1.56 -2.78
C GLY A 18 -4.50 0.39 -2.07
N TYR A 19 -4.08 -0.84 -2.39
CA TYR A 19 -4.54 -2.05 -1.72
C TYR A 19 -4.16 -2.07 -0.24
N SER A 20 -2.94 -1.64 0.10
CA SER A 20 -2.52 -1.50 1.50
C SER A 20 -3.46 -0.59 2.26
N TYR A 21 -3.84 0.57 1.70
CA TYR A 21 -4.79 1.48 2.32
C TYR A 21 -6.16 0.84 2.51
N ILE A 22 -6.78 0.32 1.44
CA ILE A 22 -8.12 -0.29 1.50
C ILE A 22 -8.13 -1.49 2.45
N GLY A 23 -7.12 -2.36 2.37
CA GLY A 23 -6.97 -3.52 3.23
C GLY A 23 -6.80 -3.17 4.71
N SER A 24 -6.24 -2.00 5.02
CA SER A 24 -6.12 -1.53 6.40
C SER A 24 -7.48 -1.22 7.02
N PHE A 25 -8.44 -0.70 6.24
CA PHE A 25 -9.82 -0.48 6.70
C PHE A 25 -10.57 -1.80 6.91
N VAL A 26 -10.36 -2.77 6.01
CA VAL A 26 -10.96 -4.11 6.14
C VAL A 26 -10.41 -4.84 7.37
N SER A 27 -9.10 -4.73 7.63
CA SER A 27 -8.48 -5.28 8.83
C SER A 27 -9.06 -4.65 10.10
N LEU A 28 -9.17 -3.32 10.13
CA LEU A 28 -9.79 -2.61 11.25
C LEU A 28 -11.22 -3.08 11.51
N ALA A 29 -12.04 -3.20 10.47
CA ALA A 29 -13.41 -3.69 10.60
C ALA A 29 -13.45 -5.11 11.17
N GLY A 30 -12.57 -6.00 10.70
CA GLY A 30 -12.47 -7.37 11.20
C GLY A 30 -11.98 -7.45 12.66
N ASP A 31 -11.07 -6.56 13.08
CA ASP A 31 -10.59 -6.51 14.46
C ASP A 31 -11.67 -5.98 15.41
N VAL A 32 -12.43 -4.96 14.97
CA VAL A 32 -13.60 -4.45 15.69
C VAL A 32 -14.68 -5.52 15.83
N GLU A 33 -14.98 -6.25 14.74
CA GLU A 33 -15.95 -7.34 14.75
C GLU A 33 -15.54 -8.45 15.73
N LYS A 34 -14.27 -8.89 15.70
CA LYS A 34 -13.76 -9.89 16.65
C LYS A 34 -13.84 -9.42 18.10
N THR A 35 -13.55 -8.15 18.36
CA THR A 35 -13.56 -7.58 19.71
C THR A 35 -14.99 -7.48 20.24
N ALA A 36 -15.93 -7.04 19.41
CA ALA A 36 -17.36 -7.03 19.74
C ALA A 36 -17.91 -8.46 19.93
N ALA A 37 -17.54 -9.40 19.06
CA ALA A 37 -17.95 -10.81 19.19
C ALA A 37 -17.40 -11.49 20.44
N ALA A 38 -16.28 -10.99 21.00
CA ALA A 38 -15.73 -11.44 22.28
C ALA A 38 -16.47 -10.85 23.51
N GLY A 39 -17.47 -9.99 23.30
CA GLY A 39 -18.24 -9.33 24.36
C GLY A 39 -17.59 -8.06 24.93
N ASP A 40 -16.55 -7.53 24.28
CA ASP A 40 -15.89 -6.28 24.66
C ASP A 40 -16.31 -5.12 23.74
N ASP A 41 -17.56 -4.69 23.90
CA ASP A 41 -18.14 -3.59 23.11
C ASP A 41 -17.40 -2.26 23.34
N THR A 42 -16.86 -2.06 24.55
CA THR A 42 -16.11 -0.84 24.88
C THR A 42 -14.77 -0.82 24.17
N GLY A 43 -14.05 -1.96 24.14
CA GLY A 43 -12.81 -2.11 23.39
C GLY A 43 -13.00 -1.91 21.89
N ALA A 44 -14.09 -2.43 21.33
CA ALA A 44 -14.46 -2.26 19.91
C ALA A 44 -14.68 -0.78 19.55
N VAL A 45 -15.45 -0.06 20.35
CA VAL A 45 -15.66 1.39 20.19
C VAL A 45 -14.34 2.16 20.34
N MET A 46 -13.46 1.71 21.25
CA MET A 46 -12.17 2.35 21.47
C MET A 46 -11.18 2.17 20.32
N GLN A 47 -11.25 1.05 19.59
CA GLN A 47 -10.49 0.87 18.36
C GLN A 47 -10.94 1.83 17.26
N VAL A 48 -12.26 2.02 17.07
CA VAL A 48 -12.81 2.97 16.10
C VAL A 48 -12.44 4.40 16.45
N ILE A 49 -12.57 4.79 17.72
CA ILE A 49 -12.20 6.13 18.17
C ILE A 49 -10.70 6.38 18.04
N ASN A 50 -9.85 5.41 18.40
CA ASN A 50 -8.41 5.53 18.18
C ASN A 50 -8.07 5.67 16.71
N PHE A 51 -8.76 4.94 15.83
CA PHE A 51 -8.60 5.09 14.39
C PHE A 51 -8.99 6.51 13.92
N VAL A 52 -10.12 7.05 14.35
CA VAL A 52 -10.57 8.41 13.99
C VAL A 52 -9.62 9.48 14.51
N LEU A 53 -9.13 9.33 15.75
CA LEU A 53 -8.25 10.33 16.40
C LEU A 53 -6.81 10.29 15.88
N ARG A 54 -6.28 9.10 15.62
CA ARG A 54 -4.89 8.93 15.17
C ARG A 54 -4.75 8.91 13.65
N GLY A 55 -5.83 8.60 12.93
CA GLY A 55 -5.81 8.35 11.49
C GLY A 55 -5.02 7.09 11.11
N GLU A 56 -4.58 6.30 12.09
CA GLU A 56 -3.73 5.13 11.90
C GLU A 56 -4.59 3.88 11.80
N ALA A 57 -4.87 3.45 10.56
CA ALA A 57 -5.36 2.09 10.34
C ALA A 57 -4.19 1.11 10.54
N PRO A 58 -4.44 -0.14 10.99
CA PRO A 58 -3.43 -1.19 10.97
C PRO A 58 -2.93 -1.36 9.53
N GLN A 59 -1.76 -0.79 9.25
CA GLN A 59 -1.21 -0.77 7.91
C GLN A 59 -0.74 -2.16 7.53
N LEU A 60 -1.13 -2.62 6.34
CA LEU A 60 -0.51 -3.77 5.71
C LEU A 60 0.87 -3.39 5.16
N MET A 61 1.81 -3.13 6.09
CA MET A 61 3.17 -2.63 5.81
C MET A 61 3.89 -3.42 4.72
N GLY A 62 3.65 -4.73 4.64
CA GLY A 62 4.20 -5.58 3.57
C GLY A 62 3.84 -5.11 2.16
N PHE A 63 2.56 -4.76 1.91
CA PHE A 63 2.10 -4.28 0.60
C PHE A 63 2.55 -2.83 0.33
N LEU A 64 2.64 -2.00 1.36
CA LEU A 64 3.22 -0.65 1.25
C LEU A 64 4.69 -0.73 0.80
N TYR A 65 5.52 -1.51 1.48
CA TYR A 65 6.93 -1.67 1.14
C TYR A 65 7.14 -2.33 -0.23
N ALA A 66 6.35 -3.36 -0.55
CA ALA A 66 6.38 -3.98 -1.87
C ALA A 66 6.00 -2.99 -2.97
N GLY A 67 4.96 -2.17 -2.74
CA GLY A 67 4.53 -1.14 -3.68
C GLY A 67 5.61 -0.07 -3.92
N MET A 68 6.26 0.40 -2.84
CA MET A 68 7.40 1.33 -2.95
C MET A 68 8.58 0.72 -3.71
N LEU A 69 8.89 -0.55 -3.46
CA LEU A 69 9.95 -1.26 -4.17
C LEU A 69 9.65 -1.37 -5.67
N LEU A 70 8.42 -1.72 -6.05
CA LEU A 70 8.01 -1.80 -7.45
C LEU A 70 8.13 -0.43 -8.15
N ILE A 71 7.72 0.64 -7.48
CA ILE A 71 7.90 2.01 -7.99
C ILE A 71 9.40 2.32 -8.19
N ALA A 72 10.25 2.01 -7.21
CA ALA A 72 11.68 2.23 -7.32
C ALA A 72 12.31 1.45 -8.50
N ILE A 73 11.94 0.19 -8.67
CA ILE A 73 12.38 -0.66 -9.80
C ILE A 73 11.94 -0.06 -11.14
N ALA A 74 10.69 0.41 -11.23
CA ALA A 74 10.17 1.04 -12.45
C ALA A 74 10.96 2.30 -12.81
N VAL A 75 11.24 3.16 -11.83
CA VAL A 75 12.01 4.40 -12.00
C VAL A 75 13.44 4.11 -12.44
N VAL A 76 14.13 3.19 -11.76
CA VAL A 76 15.50 2.79 -12.12
C VAL A 76 15.55 2.24 -13.55
N ASN A 77 14.62 1.37 -13.92
CA ASN A 77 14.54 0.85 -15.29
C ASN A 77 14.29 1.96 -16.33
N MET A 78 13.55 3.01 -15.97
CA MET A 78 13.33 4.15 -16.87
C MET A 78 14.58 5.02 -17.03
N ILE A 79 15.34 5.25 -15.95
CA ILE A 79 16.52 6.12 -15.94
C ILE A 79 17.73 5.45 -16.61
N VAL A 80 18.04 4.21 -16.23
CA VAL A 80 19.22 3.47 -16.73
C VAL A 80 19.14 3.21 -18.24
N THR A 81 17.92 3.22 -18.79
CA THR A 81 17.67 2.93 -20.21
C THR A 81 17.54 4.19 -21.06
N ARG A 82 18.04 5.35 -20.62
CA ARG A 82 18.24 6.48 -21.54
C ARG A 82 19.23 6.03 -22.62
N PRO A 83 18.86 6.06 -23.92
CA PRO A 83 19.85 5.86 -24.96
C PRO A 83 20.92 6.93 -24.75
N LYS A 84 22.19 6.50 -24.78
CA LYS A 84 23.30 7.41 -25.05
C LYS A 84 22.86 8.22 -26.26
N SER A 85 22.71 9.54 -26.11
CA SER A 85 22.44 10.40 -27.27
C SER A 85 23.50 10.10 -28.31
N ASP A 86 23.05 9.87 -29.53
CA ASP A 86 23.88 9.67 -30.71
C ASP A 86 24.85 10.84 -30.83
N ASP A 87 26.07 10.65 -30.34
CA ASP A 87 27.24 11.49 -30.63
C ASP A 87 28.37 10.53 -31.02
N GLN A 88 28.24 9.89 -32.19
CA GLN A 88 29.35 9.53 -33.12
C GLN A 88 28.80 9.33 -34.54
#